data_AF-A0A1F5RI18-F1
#
_entry.id   AF-A0A1F5RI18-F1
#
_cell.length_a   1.000
_cell.length_b   1.000
_cell.length_c   1.000
_cell.angle_alpha   90.00
_cell.angle_beta   90.00
_cell.angle_gamma   90.00
#
_symmetry.space_group_name_H-M   'P 1'
#
loop_
_entity.id
_entity.type
_entity.pdbx_description
1 polymer ?
#
loop_
_entity_poly.entity_id
_entity_poly.type
_entity_poly.pdbx_seq_one_letter_code
_entity_poly.pdbx_strand_id
1 'polypeptide(L)'
;MENKELLKNIKQAVKMENEAALFYKHVALLSKDIRAGEMLMQFSQDEEKHRRILEYVAESYKHNREKFDFPDIGPPAEYGKHETSPLYSKKLSELTEEPKPVLLTLKEFAKKETKAIALYFKLSESSNDVNARIFFDSLVQWEKRHLETLERQAMAFSENQ
;
A
#
# COMPACT_ATOMS: atom_id res chain seq x y z
N MET A 1 -1.34 -24.14 -2.78
CA MET A 1 0.08 -23.70 -2.82
C MET A 1 0.87 -24.45 -1.76
N GLU A 2 2.13 -24.79 -2.02
CA GLU A 2 3.00 -25.44 -1.02
C GLU A 2 3.55 -24.42 -0.01
N ASN A 3 3.78 -24.83 1.24
CA ASN A 3 4.23 -23.92 2.31
C ASN A 3 5.58 -23.23 2.01
N LYS A 4 6.50 -23.91 1.34
CA LYS A 4 7.80 -23.33 0.94
C LYS A 4 7.64 -22.26 -0.14
N GLU A 5 6.70 -22.47 -1.07
CA GLU A 5 6.34 -21.48 -2.09
C GLU A 5 5.67 -20.27 -1.45
N LEU A 6 4.74 -20.49 -0.52
CA LEU A 6 4.09 -19.43 0.24
C LEU A 6 5.11 -18.59 1.03
N LEU A 7 6.06 -19.23 1.73
CA LEU A 7 7.13 -18.51 2.43
C LEU A 7 7.98 -17.65 1.49
N LYS A 8 8.29 -18.15 0.29
CA LYS A 8 9.03 -17.38 -0.72
C LYS A 8 8.24 -16.15 -1.14
N ASN A 9 6.93 -16.31 -1.39
CA ASN A 9 6.07 -15.20 -1.79
C ASN A 9 5.88 -14.17 -0.67
N ILE A 10 5.75 -14.60 0.59
CA ILE A 10 5.70 -13.69 1.74
C ILE A 10 6.98 -12.89 1.85
N LYS A 11 8.16 -13.50 1.68
CA LYS A 11 9.45 -12.76 1.67
C LYS A 11 9.54 -11.77 0.51
N GLN A 12 8.97 -12.10 -0.64
CA GLN A 12 8.86 -11.16 -1.75
C GLN A 12 7.95 -9.98 -1.38
N ALA A 13 6.81 -10.25 -0.75
CA ALA A 13 5.89 -9.22 -0.26
C ALA A 13 6.59 -8.28 0.74
N VAL A 14 7.32 -8.81 1.73
CA VAL A 14 8.14 -8.00 2.66
C VAL A 14 9.06 -7.02 1.93
N LYS A 15 9.71 -7.48 0.86
CA LYS A 15 10.59 -6.62 0.03
C LYS A 15 9.79 -5.53 -0.69
N MET A 16 8.62 -5.88 -1.24
CA MET A 16 7.74 -4.94 -1.92
C MET A 16 7.23 -3.86 -0.97
N GLU A 17 6.77 -4.25 0.22
CA GLU A 17 6.31 -3.33 1.27
C GLU A 17 7.42 -2.38 1.72
N ASN A 18 8.63 -2.91 1.95
CA ASN A 18 9.78 -2.07 2.29
C ASN A 18 10.12 -1.07 1.18
N GLU A 19 10.10 -1.50 -0.08
CA GLU A 19 10.33 -0.63 -1.24
C GLU A 19 9.22 0.40 -1.44
N ALA A 20 7.98 0.11 -1.06
CA ALA A 20 6.88 1.06 -1.08
C ALA A 20 7.02 2.07 0.07
N ALA A 21 7.23 1.60 1.31
CA ALA A 21 7.45 2.44 2.49
C ALA A 21 8.58 3.47 2.27
N LEU A 22 9.75 3.00 1.83
CA LEU A 22 10.90 3.88 1.58
C LEU A 22 10.61 4.89 0.46
N PHE A 23 9.88 4.48 -0.57
CA PHE A 23 9.53 5.35 -1.69
C PHE A 23 8.54 6.43 -1.24
N TYR A 24 7.46 6.06 -0.55
CA TYR A 24 6.50 7.00 0.05
C TYR A 24 7.18 8.01 0.98
N LYS A 25 8.02 7.52 1.91
CA LYS A 25 8.77 8.36 2.84
C LYS A 25 9.68 9.35 2.12
N HIS A 26 10.41 8.88 1.12
CA HIS A 26 11.33 9.72 0.36
C HIS A 26 10.59 10.86 -0.33
N VAL A 27 9.48 10.56 -1.01
CA VAL A 27 8.68 11.59 -1.69
C VAL A 27 8.01 12.53 -0.68
N ALA A 28 7.51 12.02 0.44
CA ALA A 28 6.92 12.83 1.50
C ALA A 28 7.89 13.91 2.01
N LEU A 29 9.17 13.54 2.21
CA LEU A 29 10.21 14.45 2.69
C LEU A 29 10.63 15.50 1.65
N LEU A 30 10.43 15.22 0.36
CA LEU A 30 10.71 16.16 -0.73
C LEU A 30 9.50 17.05 -1.05
N SER A 31 8.32 16.73 -0.53
CA SER A 31 7.10 17.49 -0.79
C SER A 31 7.18 18.90 -0.19
N LYS A 32 6.85 19.91 -1.00
CA LYS A 32 6.66 21.30 -0.55
C LYS A 32 5.24 21.56 -0.03
N ASP A 33 4.28 20.71 -0.38
CA ASP A 33 2.93 20.76 0.20
C ASP A 33 2.89 19.87 1.45
N ILE A 34 2.60 20.51 2.59
CA ILE A 34 2.56 19.87 3.92
C ILE A 34 1.54 18.72 3.93
N ARG A 35 0.37 18.89 3.31
CA ARG A 35 -0.72 17.90 3.34
C ARG A 35 -0.43 16.72 2.42
N ALA A 36 0.15 16.98 1.25
CA ALA A 36 0.65 15.91 0.39
C ALA A 36 1.77 15.12 1.09
N GLY A 37 2.66 15.83 1.79
CA GLY A 37 3.71 15.22 2.60
C GLY A 37 3.14 14.35 3.73
N GLU A 38 2.13 14.84 4.45
CA GLU A 38 1.42 14.09 5.50
C GLU A 38 0.74 12.83 4.96
N MET A 39 0.02 12.93 3.84
CA MET A 39 -0.64 11.79 3.19
C MET A 39 0.39 10.72 2.77
N LEU A 40 1.47 11.13 2.12
CA LEU A 40 2.53 10.20 1.70
C LEU A 40 3.26 9.59 2.90
N MET A 41 3.43 10.35 3.99
CA MET A 41 3.99 9.83 5.23
C MET A 41 3.06 8.79 5.88
N GLN A 42 1.74 8.98 5.81
CA GLN A 42 0.77 7.99 6.27
C GLN A 42 0.89 6.69 5.47
N PHE A 43 0.88 6.74 4.13
CA PHE A 43 1.12 5.55 3.31
C PHE A 43 2.44 4.87 3.66
N SER A 44 3.52 5.63 3.86
CA SER A 44 4.78 5.04 4.32
C SER A 44 4.65 4.30 5.67
N GLN A 45 3.82 4.77 6.58
CA GLN A 45 3.59 4.12 7.88
C GLN A 45 2.74 2.87 7.74
N ASP A 46 1.78 2.88 6.82
CA ASP A 46 0.94 1.72 6.50
C ASP A 46 1.76 0.60 5.87
N GLU A 47 2.60 0.89 4.88
CA GLU A 47 3.46 -0.13 4.27
C GLU A 47 4.51 -0.67 5.26
N GLU A 48 5.00 0.19 6.16
CA GLU A 48 5.89 -0.25 7.24
C GLU A 48 5.18 -1.19 8.22
N LYS A 49 3.88 -0.96 8.49
CA LYS A 49 3.04 -1.86 9.28
C LYS A 49 2.81 -3.19 8.53
N HIS A 50 2.47 -3.15 7.24
CA HIS A 50 2.30 -4.34 6.40
C HIS A 50 3.58 -5.18 6.37
N ARG A 51 4.73 -4.54 6.13
CA ARG A 51 6.06 -5.17 6.16
C ARG A 51 6.29 -5.94 7.45
N ARG A 52 6.10 -5.30 8.60
CA ARG A 52 6.31 -5.92 9.93
C ARG A 52 5.40 -7.11 10.16
N ILE A 53 4.14 -7.01 9.73
CA ILE A 53 3.19 -8.11 9.87
C ILE A 53 3.60 -9.29 8.98
N LEU A 54 4.01 -9.04 7.73
CA LEU A 54 4.49 -10.09 6.83
C LEU A 54 5.80 -10.73 7.33
N GLU A 55 6.69 -9.95 7.94
CA GLU A 55 7.89 -10.45 8.62
C GLU A 55 7.52 -11.39 9.76
N TYR A 56 6.59 -10.98 10.61
CA TYR A 56 6.05 -11.82 11.67
C TYR A 56 5.49 -13.14 11.13
N VAL A 57 4.67 -13.09 10.07
CA VAL A 57 4.13 -14.30 9.41
C VAL A 57 5.27 -15.19 8.90
N ALA A 58 6.30 -14.62 8.25
CA ALA A 58 7.44 -15.39 7.75
C ALA A 58 8.30 -16.00 8.87
N GLU A 59 8.43 -15.32 10.01
CA GLU A 59 9.15 -15.80 11.18
C GLU A 59 8.38 -16.91 11.91
N SER A 60 7.06 -16.76 12.02
CA SER A 60 6.19 -17.77 12.64
C SER A 60 6.38 -19.15 12.01
N TYR A 61 6.55 -19.21 10.68
CA TYR A 61 6.82 -20.46 9.95
C TYR A 61 8.07 -21.20 10.46
N LYS A 62 9.13 -20.44 10.78
CA LYS A 62 10.39 -21.02 11.29
C LYS A 62 10.24 -21.52 12.72
N HIS A 63 9.50 -20.79 13.56
CA HIS A 63 9.38 -21.07 14.98
C HIS A 63 8.27 -22.06 15.32
N ASN A 64 7.25 -22.18 14.46
CA ASN A 64 6.05 -22.98 14.71
C ASN A 64 6.00 -24.26 13.86
N ARG A 65 7.14 -24.94 13.70
CA ARG A 65 7.26 -26.23 12.98
C ARG A 65 6.61 -26.21 11.60
N GLU A 66 6.95 -25.21 10.78
CA GLU A 66 6.44 -25.06 9.40
C GLU A 66 4.94 -24.75 9.29
N LYS A 67 4.36 -24.14 10.34
CA LYS A 67 3.01 -23.58 10.32
C LYS A 67 3.08 -22.06 10.38
N PHE A 68 2.31 -21.41 9.53
CA PHE A 68 2.16 -19.96 9.57
C PHE A 68 1.18 -19.56 10.67
N ASP A 69 1.47 -18.42 11.30
CA ASP A 69 0.55 -17.68 12.14
C ASP A 69 0.13 -16.41 11.38
N PHE A 70 -1.15 -16.33 11.05
CA PHE A 70 -1.73 -15.21 10.29
C PHE A 70 -2.55 -14.35 11.25
N PRO A 71 -2.03 -13.18 11.67
CA PRO A 71 -2.76 -12.31 12.58
C PRO A 71 -3.94 -11.64 11.86
N ASP A 72 -4.98 -11.31 12.60
CA ASP A 72 -5.99 -10.36 12.13
C ASP A 72 -5.38 -8.95 12.10
N ILE A 73 -5.44 -8.29 10.95
CA ILE A 73 -4.88 -6.96 10.73
C ILE A 73 -5.96 -5.87 10.71
N GLY A 74 -7.22 -6.27 10.85
CA GLY A 74 -8.38 -5.39 10.77
C GLY A 74 -8.61 -4.78 9.38
N PRO A 75 -9.71 -4.03 9.21
CA PRO A 75 -9.98 -3.32 7.96
C PRO A 75 -8.97 -2.17 7.75
N PRO A 76 -8.82 -1.69 6.50
CA PRO A 76 -8.11 -0.45 6.22
C PRO A 76 -8.61 0.70 7.09
N ALA A 77 -7.70 1.57 7.50
CA ALA A 77 -8.07 2.79 8.19
C ALA A 77 -9.00 3.63 7.30
N GLU A 78 -9.99 4.28 7.89
CA GLU A 78 -10.87 5.19 7.16
C GLU A 78 -10.09 6.48 6.80
N TYR A 79 -9.40 6.50 5.65
CA TYR A 79 -8.83 7.74 5.12
C TYR A 79 -9.94 8.62 4.55
N GLY A 80 -9.99 9.89 4.96
CA GLY A 80 -10.72 10.92 4.23
C GLY A 80 -12.25 10.75 4.21
N LYS A 81 -12.90 10.70 5.38
CA LYS A 81 -14.37 10.90 5.49
C LYS A 81 -14.86 12.25 4.95
N HIS A 82 -13.94 13.16 4.61
CA HIS A 82 -14.24 14.42 3.95
C HIS A 82 -13.78 14.35 2.50
N GLU A 83 -14.73 14.06 1.59
CA GLU A 83 -14.61 14.25 0.13
C GLU A 83 -14.17 15.69 -0.23
N THR A 84 -14.23 16.60 0.73
CA THR A 84 -13.88 18.02 0.64
C THR A 84 -12.50 18.36 1.22
N SER A 85 -11.57 17.40 1.40
CA SER A 85 -10.20 17.78 1.80
C SER A 85 -9.61 18.71 0.73
N PRO A 86 -9.06 19.89 1.11
CA PRO A 86 -8.51 20.84 0.15
C PRO A 86 -7.40 20.30 -0.76
N LEU A 87 -6.80 19.14 -0.45
CA LEU A 87 -5.86 18.48 -1.36
C LEU A 87 -6.54 17.95 -2.62
N TYR A 88 -7.78 17.45 -2.50
CA TYR A 88 -8.57 16.95 -3.63
C TYR A 88 -9.20 18.08 -4.46
N SER A 89 -9.26 19.30 -3.92
CA SER A 89 -9.95 20.43 -4.59
C SER A 89 -9.00 21.46 -5.22
N LYS A 90 -7.69 21.39 -4.95
CA LYS A 90 -6.70 22.31 -5.52
C LYS A 90 -6.29 21.89 -6.92
N LYS A 91 -6.09 22.86 -7.81
CA LYS A 91 -5.42 22.61 -9.10
C LYS A 91 -3.99 22.14 -8.85
N LEU A 92 -3.48 21.26 -9.70
CA LEU A 92 -2.09 20.83 -9.61
C LEU A 92 -1.10 22.01 -9.73
N SER A 93 -1.45 23.03 -10.53
CA SER A 93 -0.69 24.28 -10.66
C SER A 93 -0.66 25.14 -9.39
N GLU A 94 -1.62 24.98 -8.48
CA GLU A 94 -1.61 25.63 -7.17
C GLU A 94 -0.67 24.95 -6.17
N LEU A 95 -0.25 23.72 -6.48
CA LEU A 95 0.59 22.89 -5.60
C LEU A 95 2.05 22.85 -6.04
N THR A 96 2.31 23.03 -7.33
CA THR A 96 3.66 22.95 -7.88
C THR A 96 3.78 23.70 -9.21
N GLU A 97 4.95 24.31 -9.43
CA GLU A 97 5.35 24.85 -10.74
C GLU A 97 5.78 23.72 -11.71
N GLU A 98 6.03 22.51 -11.20
CA GLU A 98 6.44 21.33 -11.97
C GLU A 98 5.41 20.20 -11.86
N PRO A 99 4.32 20.23 -12.65
CA PRO A 99 3.22 19.27 -12.55
C PRO A 99 3.55 17.87 -13.09
N LYS A 100 4.41 17.75 -14.10
CA LYS A 100 4.74 16.46 -14.75
C LYS A 100 5.39 15.45 -13.78
N PRO A 101 6.43 15.82 -12.99
CA PRO A 101 7.00 14.92 -11.99
C PRO A 101 5.99 14.40 -10.97
N VAL A 102 5.01 15.23 -10.55
CA VAL A 102 3.97 14.83 -9.59
C VAL A 102 3.06 13.76 -10.18
N LEU A 103 2.58 13.95 -11.42
CA LEU A 103 1.73 12.96 -12.08
C LEU A 103 2.47 11.64 -12.38
N LEU A 104 3.75 11.70 -12.74
CA LEU A 104 4.57 10.50 -12.92
C LEU A 104 4.75 9.74 -11.61
N THR A 105 4.98 10.47 -10.52
CA THR A 105 5.12 9.91 -9.17
C THR A 105 3.82 9.20 -8.73
N LEU A 106 2.65 9.83 -8.93
CA LEU A 106 1.35 9.19 -8.65
C LEU A 106 1.13 7.91 -9.44
N LYS A 107 1.53 7.89 -10.73
CA LYS A 107 1.44 6.68 -11.56
C LYS A 107 2.36 5.55 -11.08
N GLU A 108 3.58 5.89 -10.65
CA GLU A 108 4.50 4.88 -10.11
C GLU A 108 4.00 4.33 -8.76
N PHE A 109 3.36 5.15 -7.92
CA PHE A 109 2.68 4.68 -6.72
C PHE A 109 1.53 3.73 -7.06
N ALA A 110 0.60 4.14 -7.91
CA ALA A 110 -0.54 3.31 -8.33
C ALA A 110 -0.09 1.95 -8.90
N LYS A 111 1.04 1.92 -9.62
CA LYS A 111 1.65 0.69 -10.15
C LYS A 111 2.24 -0.21 -9.05
N LYS A 112 2.79 0.36 -7.97
CA LYS A 112 3.24 -0.42 -6.80
C LYS A 112 2.03 -1.06 -6.10
N GLU A 113 0.99 -0.28 -5.84
CA GLU A 113 -0.26 -0.79 -5.25
C GLU A 113 -0.88 -1.90 -6.09
N THR A 114 -0.99 -1.68 -7.41
CA THR A 114 -1.53 -2.69 -8.34
C THR A 114 -0.75 -4.01 -8.28
N LYS A 115 0.57 -3.96 -8.14
CA LYS A 115 1.41 -5.17 -8.03
C LYS A 115 1.21 -5.87 -6.69
N ALA A 116 1.09 -5.12 -5.60
CA ALA A 116 0.82 -5.65 -4.27
C ALA A 116 -0.56 -6.33 -4.24
N ILE A 117 -1.60 -5.65 -4.73
CA ILE A 117 -2.96 -6.21 -4.91
C ILE A 117 -2.91 -7.53 -5.69
N ALA A 118 -2.23 -7.55 -6.85
CA ALA A 118 -2.16 -8.75 -7.68
C ALA A 118 -1.45 -9.91 -6.97
N LEU A 119 -0.40 -9.62 -6.20
CA LEU A 119 0.29 -10.63 -5.41
C LEU A 119 -0.61 -11.17 -4.30
N TYR A 120 -1.20 -10.30 -3.46
CA TYR A 120 -2.03 -10.73 -2.34
C TYR A 120 -3.28 -11.46 -2.79
N PHE A 121 -3.94 -10.98 -3.85
CA PHE A 121 -5.07 -11.68 -4.45
C PHE A 121 -4.67 -13.09 -4.90
N LYS A 122 -3.54 -13.23 -5.60
CA LYS A 122 -3.03 -14.56 -5.99
C LYS A 122 -2.76 -15.45 -4.77
N LEU A 123 -2.20 -14.91 -3.70
CA LEU A 123 -1.88 -15.68 -2.50
C LEU A 123 -3.15 -16.12 -1.74
N SER A 124 -4.17 -15.28 -1.70
CA SER A 124 -5.48 -15.66 -1.18
C SER A 124 -6.09 -16.80 -2.01
N GLU A 125 -6.25 -16.60 -3.33
CA GLU A 125 -6.91 -17.57 -4.22
C GLU A 125 -6.20 -18.94 -4.27
N SER A 126 -4.88 -18.96 -4.11
CA SER A 126 -4.08 -20.20 -4.18
C SER A 126 -3.85 -20.89 -2.83
N SER A 127 -4.40 -20.32 -1.74
CA SER A 127 -4.27 -20.87 -0.39
C SER A 127 -5.44 -21.77 0.01
N ASN A 128 -5.10 -22.95 0.54
CA ASN A 128 -6.08 -23.86 1.15
C ASN A 128 -6.39 -23.49 2.61
N ASP A 129 -5.53 -22.71 3.26
CA ASP A 129 -5.70 -22.25 4.64
C ASP A 129 -6.65 -21.04 4.68
N VAL A 130 -7.74 -21.18 5.44
CA VAL A 130 -8.76 -20.13 5.63
C VAL A 130 -8.15 -18.87 6.23
N ASN A 131 -7.23 -18.99 7.19
CA ASN A 131 -6.64 -17.84 7.87
C ASN A 131 -5.72 -17.07 6.93
N ALA A 132 -4.96 -17.78 6.09
CA ALA A 132 -4.16 -17.17 5.05
C ALA A 132 -5.02 -16.40 4.04
N ARG A 133 -6.17 -16.96 3.62
CA ARG A 133 -7.10 -16.28 2.71
C ARG A 133 -7.62 -14.98 3.30
N ILE A 134 -8.15 -15.04 4.52
CA ILE A 134 -8.66 -13.85 5.24
C ILE A 134 -7.56 -12.79 5.39
N PHE A 135 -6.35 -13.21 5.75
CA PHE A 135 -5.21 -12.32 5.89
C PHE A 135 -4.83 -11.63 4.57
N PHE A 136 -4.66 -12.38 3.48
CA PHE A 136 -4.29 -11.79 2.19
C PHE A 136 -5.44 -10.99 1.57
N ASP A 137 -6.69 -11.39 1.76
CA ASP A 137 -7.86 -10.60 1.37
C ASP A 137 -7.88 -9.25 2.10
N SER A 138 -7.50 -9.24 3.38
CA SER A 138 -7.39 -7.99 4.15
C SER A 138 -6.32 -7.08 3.57
N LEU A 139 -5.12 -7.60 3.28
CA LEU A 139 -4.07 -6.83 2.59
C LEU A 139 -4.55 -6.30 1.22
N VAL A 140 -5.29 -7.10 0.45
CA VAL A 140 -5.91 -6.62 -0.81
C VAL A 140 -6.81 -5.40 -0.56
N GLN A 141 -7.60 -5.38 0.51
CA GLN A 141 -8.45 -4.22 0.82
C GLN A 141 -7.63 -2.99 1.20
N TRP A 142 -6.54 -3.16 1.95
CA TRP A 142 -5.61 -2.09 2.27
C TRP A 142 -5.00 -1.47 1.00
N GLU A 143 -4.42 -2.28 0.12
CA GLU A 143 -3.78 -1.75 -1.09
C GLU A 143 -4.79 -1.17 -2.10
N LYS A 144 -6.00 -1.74 -2.17
CA LYS A 144 -7.09 -1.13 -2.96
C LYS A 144 -7.42 0.26 -2.46
N ARG A 145 -7.42 0.46 -1.14
CA ARG A 145 -7.71 1.78 -0.57
C ARG A 145 -6.61 2.79 -0.86
N HIS A 146 -5.34 2.38 -0.81
CA HIS A 146 -4.23 3.22 -1.25
C HIS A 146 -4.39 3.61 -2.72
N LEU A 147 -4.64 2.62 -3.59
CA LEU A 147 -4.85 2.84 -5.03
C LEU A 147 -6.01 3.80 -5.32
N GLU A 148 -7.18 3.58 -4.72
CA GLU A 148 -8.34 4.46 -4.88
C GLU A 148 -8.02 5.90 -4.48
N THR A 149 -7.25 6.09 -3.41
CA THR A 149 -6.86 7.42 -2.91
C THR A 149 -5.93 8.11 -3.90
N LEU A 150 -4.96 7.38 -4.45
CA LEU A 150 -4.04 7.87 -5.49
C LEU A 150 -4.78 8.22 -6.79
N GLU A 151 -5.72 7.37 -7.22
CA GLU A 151 -6.52 7.58 -8.43
C GLU A 151 -7.43 8.79 -8.29
N ARG A 152 -8.11 8.96 -7.14
CA ARG A 152 -8.91 10.16 -6.86
C ARG A 152 -8.07 11.43 -6.93
N GLN A 153 -6.86 11.40 -6.36
CA GLN A 153 -5.95 12.55 -6.44
C GLN A 153 -5.51 12.84 -7.89
N ALA A 154 -5.22 11.80 -8.68
CA ALA A 154 -4.85 11.96 -10.08
C ALA A 154 -6.01 12.50 -10.94
N MET A 155 -7.24 12.07 -10.69
CA MET A 155 -8.45 12.59 -11.34
C MET A 155 -8.67 14.07 -10.98
N ALA A 156 -8.59 14.43 -9.70
CA ALA A 156 -8.69 15.82 -9.26
C ALA A 156 -7.67 16.74 -9.95
N PHE A 157 -6.45 16.27 -10.19
CA PHE A 157 -5.43 17.03 -10.94
C PHE A 157 -5.67 17.10 -12.44
N SER A 158 -6.48 16.19 -12.99
CA SER A 158 -6.80 16.16 -14.42
C SER A 158 -8.03 17.00 -14.75
N GLU A 159 -9.05 16.99 -13.89
CA GLU A 159 -10.29 17.76 -14.06
C GLU A 159 -10.12 19.25 -13.78
N ASN A 160 -9.18 19.60 -12.91
CA ASN A 160 -8.93 20.98 -12.51
C ASN A 160 -7.81 21.67 -13.34
N GLN A 161 -7.40 21.14 -14.49
CA GLN A 161 -6.44 21.83 -15.39
C GLN A 161 -7.04 23.11 -15.96
#